data_AF-A0A9P9D214-F1
#
_entry.id   AF-A0A9P9D214-F1
#
_cell.length_a   1.000
_cell.length_b   1.000
_cell.length_c   1.000
_cell.angle_alpha   90.00
_cell.angle_beta   90.00
_cell.angle_gamma   90.00
#
_symmetry.space_group_name_H-M   'P 1'
#
loop_
_entity.id
_entity.type
_entity.pdbx_description
1 polymer ?
#
loop_
_entity_poly.entity_id
_entity_poly.type
_entity_poly.pdbx_seq_one_letter_code
_entity_poly.pdbx_strand_id
1 'polypeptide(L)'
;MAGSKEVVIIGGGISGLGMAIQLKRFLGHDNFTIYEKSDNIGGTWWHNQYPACACDIPSHFYSYSFALNPDWTTMYPGRDELHRYFMSVAEEYNIIPHCQFNTMCLDLHWDSARSLWICTFENTQTGEKFVREAPVVVSAIGTLDRPFIPQIQGAESFHGKMFHSARWDDSVEVKNKNIVVLGNGASATQFVPELVKEAAPKGKVTQLVKSAHWWTKRGRLSIHTPYSIQTRMEYGIWNGPRMEAYSIRMEYKK
;
A
#
# COMPACT_ATOMS: atom_id res chain seq x y z
N MET A 1 -14.99 37.48 8.47
CA MET A 1 -13.74 36.86 7.96
C MET A 1 -14.17 35.79 6.98
N ALA A 2 -13.72 35.83 5.72
CA ALA A 2 -13.99 34.74 4.80
C ALA A 2 -13.40 33.46 5.40
N GLY A 3 -14.22 32.41 5.57
CA GLY A 3 -13.73 31.12 6.04
C GLY A 3 -12.56 30.64 5.18
N SER A 4 -11.63 29.89 5.76
CA SER A 4 -10.54 29.29 4.99
C SER A 4 -11.14 28.46 3.84
N LYS A 5 -10.49 28.47 2.67
CA LYS A 5 -10.97 27.75 1.49
C LYS A 5 -10.82 26.24 1.69
N GLU A 6 -11.87 25.45 1.46
CA GLU A 6 -11.79 23.99 1.58
C GLU A 6 -10.83 23.40 0.54
N VAL A 7 -10.02 22.41 0.96
CA VAL A 7 -9.27 21.54 0.07
C VAL A 7 -9.89 20.14 0.10
N VAL A 8 -10.29 19.64 -1.07
CA VAL A 8 -10.80 18.27 -1.21
C VAL A 8 -9.65 17.34 -1.57
N ILE A 9 -9.43 16.30 -0.78
CA ILE A 9 -8.43 15.25 -1.05
C ILE A 9 -9.18 13.97 -1.38
N ILE A 10 -8.86 13.33 -2.50
CA ILE A 10 -9.52 12.10 -2.94
C ILE A 10 -8.58 10.92 -2.74
N GLY A 11 -8.92 10.04 -1.80
CA GLY A 11 -8.15 8.88 -1.39
C GLY A 11 -7.49 9.07 -0.03
N GLY A 12 -7.82 8.18 0.91
CA GLY A 12 -7.26 8.07 2.26
C GLY A 12 -6.06 7.12 2.34
N GLY A 13 -5.36 6.92 1.22
CA GLY A 13 -4.08 6.20 1.18
C GLY A 13 -2.90 7.03 1.67
N ILE A 14 -1.69 6.48 1.54
CA ILE A 14 -0.43 7.12 1.98
C ILE A 14 -0.28 8.52 1.37
N SER A 15 -0.56 8.70 0.07
CA SER A 15 -0.42 10.02 -0.55
C SER A 15 -1.42 11.06 -0.01
N GLY A 16 -2.66 10.66 0.25
CA GLY A 16 -3.70 11.56 0.76
C GLY A 16 -3.46 11.94 2.22
N LEU A 17 -3.08 10.95 3.05
CA LEU A 17 -2.66 11.17 4.42
C LEU A 17 -1.44 12.10 4.49
N GLY A 18 -0.41 11.83 3.68
CA GLY A 18 0.77 12.68 3.59
C GLY A 18 0.43 14.11 3.18
N MET A 19 -0.44 14.29 2.18
CA MET A 19 -0.89 15.62 1.74
C MET A 19 -1.59 16.38 2.87
N ALA A 20 -2.57 15.75 3.53
CA ALA A 20 -3.33 16.35 4.63
C ALA A 20 -2.41 16.80 5.78
N ILE A 21 -1.42 15.98 6.12
CA ILE A 21 -0.44 16.32 7.15
C ILE A 21 0.42 17.52 6.71
N GLN A 22 0.83 17.61 5.45
CA GLN A 22 1.59 18.78 4.98
C GLN A 22 0.76 20.06 4.92
N LEU A 23 -0.55 19.98 4.60
CA LEU A 23 -1.45 21.14 4.70
C LEU A 23 -1.41 21.71 6.13
N LYS A 24 -1.48 20.86 7.15
CA LYS A 24 -1.36 21.28 8.55
C LYS A 24 0.02 21.83 8.88
N ARG A 25 1.07 21.04 8.64
CA ARG A 25 2.43 21.32 9.14
C ARG A 25 3.11 22.51 8.47
N PHE A 26 2.98 22.62 7.14
CA PHE A 26 3.69 23.64 6.38
C PHE A 26 2.84 24.85 6.05
N LEU A 27 1.53 24.68 5.87
CA LEU A 27 0.62 25.75 5.46
C LEU A 27 -0.28 26.26 6.58
N GLY A 28 -0.30 25.60 7.75
CA GLY A 28 -1.23 25.93 8.83
C GLY A 28 -2.70 25.79 8.40
N HIS A 29 -2.96 24.97 7.37
CA HIS A 29 -4.26 24.86 6.73
C HIS A 29 -5.02 23.63 7.24
N ASP A 30 -6.14 23.87 7.92
CA ASP A 30 -6.93 22.83 8.58
C ASP A 30 -8.31 22.61 7.95
N ASN A 31 -8.69 23.42 6.95
CA ASN A 31 -9.96 23.23 6.25
C ASN A 31 -9.77 22.33 5.02
N PHE A 32 -9.73 21.03 5.26
CA PHE A 32 -9.71 20.02 4.21
C PHE A 32 -10.55 18.81 4.60
N THR A 33 -11.03 18.10 3.59
CA THR A 33 -11.76 16.84 3.74
C THR A 33 -11.12 15.79 2.85
N ILE A 34 -10.80 14.62 3.43
CA ILE A 34 -10.35 13.43 2.70
C ILE A 34 -11.57 12.56 2.42
N TYR A 35 -11.88 12.33 1.15
CA TYR A 35 -12.92 11.38 0.76
C TYR A 35 -12.26 10.04 0.40
N GLU A 36 -12.62 9.00 1.16
CA GLU A 36 -12.12 7.63 0.98
C GLU A 36 -13.30 6.69 0.75
N LYS A 37 -13.23 5.91 -0.33
CA LYS A 37 -14.29 4.96 -0.71
C LYS A 37 -14.45 3.79 0.28
N SER A 38 -13.41 3.52 1.06
CA SER A 38 -13.35 2.48 2.07
C SER A 38 -13.85 2.99 3.42
N ASP A 39 -14.11 2.07 4.33
CA ASP A 39 -14.47 2.31 5.73
C ASP A 39 -13.26 2.70 6.62
N ASN A 40 -12.05 2.73 6.07
CA ASN A 40 -10.83 3.05 6.81
C ASN A 40 -9.77 3.71 5.91
N ILE A 41 -8.77 4.36 6.52
CA ILE A 41 -7.58 4.84 5.82
C ILE A 41 -6.59 3.70 5.54
N GLY A 42 -5.59 4.00 4.72
CA GLY A 42 -4.44 3.13 4.45
C GLY A 42 -4.32 2.69 2.99
N GLY A 43 -5.40 2.84 2.21
CA GLY A 43 -5.41 2.55 0.77
C GLY A 43 -4.92 1.14 0.46
N THR A 44 -3.76 1.02 -0.20
CA THR A 44 -3.12 -0.27 -0.50
C THR A 44 -2.99 -1.18 0.71
N TRP A 45 -2.61 -0.62 1.87
CA TRP A 45 -2.42 -1.38 3.11
C TRP A 45 -3.73 -1.66 3.82
N TRP A 46 -4.84 -1.01 3.44
CA TRP A 46 -6.16 -1.42 3.90
C TRP A 46 -6.72 -2.56 3.03
N HIS A 47 -6.65 -2.40 1.70
CA HIS A 47 -7.30 -3.29 0.73
C HIS A 47 -6.62 -4.65 0.53
N ASN A 48 -5.30 -4.73 0.54
CA ASN A 48 -4.60 -5.99 0.24
C ASN A 48 -4.51 -6.85 1.50
N GLN A 49 -5.35 -7.87 1.58
CA GLN A 49 -5.45 -8.76 2.75
C GLN A 49 -4.92 -10.17 2.47
N TYR A 50 -4.34 -10.41 1.29
CA TYR A 50 -3.82 -11.72 0.94
C TYR A 50 -2.65 -12.15 1.88
N PRO A 51 -2.46 -13.46 2.12
CA PRO A 51 -1.42 -13.99 3.00
C PRO A 51 -0.02 -13.50 2.64
N ALA A 52 0.75 -13.15 3.67
CA ALA A 52 2.10 -12.62 3.54
C ALA A 52 2.22 -11.32 2.70
N CYS A 53 1.13 -10.58 2.52
CA CYS A 53 1.18 -9.23 1.95
C CYS A 53 2.16 -8.36 2.73
N ALA A 54 3.18 -7.85 2.04
CA ALA A 54 4.27 -7.10 2.65
C ALA A 54 4.91 -6.15 1.66
N CYS A 55 5.52 -5.08 2.17
CA CYS A 55 6.30 -4.15 1.35
C CYS A 55 7.59 -4.81 0.87
N ASP A 56 8.08 -4.38 -0.29
CA ASP A 56 9.38 -4.72 -0.87
C ASP A 56 10.44 -3.63 -0.66
N ILE A 57 10.07 -2.50 -0.06
CA ILE A 57 10.97 -1.44 0.39
C ILE A 57 11.38 -1.70 1.85
N PRO A 58 12.66 -1.50 2.22
CA PRO A 58 13.07 -1.59 3.61
C PRO A 58 12.29 -0.61 4.50
N SER A 59 11.84 -1.06 5.66
CA SER A 59 10.92 -0.35 6.57
C SER A 59 11.32 1.09 6.87
N HIS A 60 12.61 1.34 7.13
CA HIS A 60 13.12 2.69 7.41
C HIS A 60 12.91 3.67 6.24
N PHE A 61 12.81 3.18 5.01
CA PHE A 61 12.52 3.98 3.81
C PHE A 61 11.04 3.97 3.41
N TYR A 62 10.22 3.17 4.08
CA TYR A 62 8.78 3.07 3.85
C TYR A 62 7.98 3.69 5.01
N SER A 63 8.54 4.74 5.60
CA SER A 63 7.90 5.61 6.58
C SER A 63 7.94 7.05 6.08
N TYR A 64 7.05 7.91 6.57
CA TYR A 64 7.18 9.34 6.32
C TYR A 64 8.45 9.87 6.97
N SER A 65 9.22 10.67 6.22
CA SER A 65 10.46 11.29 6.70
C SER A 65 10.29 12.17 7.94
N PHE A 66 9.05 12.60 8.23
CA PHE A 66 8.69 13.42 9.38
C PHE A 66 8.01 12.65 10.53
N ALA A 67 7.76 11.36 10.36
CA ALA A 67 7.14 10.49 11.35
C ALA A 67 7.80 9.11 11.28
N LEU A 68 9.11 9.07 11.55
CA LEU A 68 9.88 7.83 11.49
C LEU A 68 9.41 6.86 12.59
N ASN A 69 9.42 5.56 12.28
CA ASN A 69 9.12 4.50 13.25
C ASN A 69 10.42 3.73 13.59
N PRO A 70 10.90 3.78 14.84
CA PRO A 70 12.07 3.00 15.26
C PRO A 70 11.74 1.53 15.58
N ASP A 71 10.47 1.21 15.78
CA ASP A 71 10.01 -0.08 16.33
C ASP A 71 9.53 -1.07 15.27
N TRP A 72 10.05 -0.94 14.04
CA TRP A 72 9.77 -1.93 12.99
C TRP A 72 10.29 -3.31 13.41
N THR A 73 9.43 -4.31 13.33
CA THR A 73 9.74 -5.69 13.73
C THR A 73 10.69 -6.39 12.74
N THR A 74 10.59 -6.03 11.45
CA THR A 74 11.38 -6.62 10.38
C THR A 74 11.78 -5.59 9.33
N MET A 75 12.85 -5.89 8.57
CA MET A 75 13.27 -5.05 7.44
C MET A 75 12.17 -4.88 6.38
N TYR A 76 11.31 -5.87 6.18
CA TYR A 76 10.25 -5.85 5.16
C TYR A 76 8.89 -6.12 5.83
N PRO A 77 8.26 -5.08 6.39
CA PRO A 77 7.12 -5.22 7.27
C PRO A 77 5.90 -5.73 6.52
N GLY A 78 5.08 -6.49 7.23
CA GLY A 78 3.80 -6.99 6.73
C GLY A 78 2.75 -5.89 6.64
N ARG A 79 1.67 -6.17 5.90
CA ARG A 79 0.55 -5.25 5.69
C ARG A 79 -0.03 -4.71 7.00
N ASP A 80 -0.25 -5.55 8.00
CA ASP A 80 -0.87 -5.11 9.27
C ASP A 80 0.02 -4.17 10.07
N GLU A 81 1.34 -4.38 10.03
CA GLU A 81 2.30 -3.50 10.68
C GLU A 81 2.36 -2.14 9.99
N LEU A 82 2.36 -2.14 8.66
CA LEU A 82 2.30 -0.91 7.86
C LEU A 82 0.99 -0.15 8.06
N HIS A 83 -0.14 -0.85 8.06
CA HIS A 83 -1.45 -0.24 8.30
C HIS A 83 -1.52 0.40 9.69
N ARG A 84 -1.05 -0.30 10.74
CA ARG A 84 -0.95 0.26 12.09
C ARG A 84 -0.08 1.51 12.15
N TYR A 85 1.07 1.50 11.47
CA TYR A 85 1.94 2.68 11.39
C TYR A 85 1.23 3.88 10.73
N PHE A 86 0.58 3.71 9.58
CA PHE A 86 -0.14 4.82 8.95
C PHE A 86 -1.34 5.29 9.77
N MET A 87 -2.02 4.37 10.46
CA MET A 87 -3.09 4.71 11.39
C MET A 87 -2.58 5.55 12.56
N SER A 88 -1.48 5.14 13.21
CA SER A 88 -0.91 5.89 14.33
C SER A 88 -0.45 7.29 13.92
N VAL A 89 0.12 7.44 12.71
CA VAL A 89 0.48 8.75 12.17
C VAL A 89 -0.79 9.59 11.90
N ALA A 90 -1.86 9.00 11.37
CA ALA A 90 -3.10 9.74 11.16
C ALA A 90 -3.73 10.22 12.47
N GLU A 91 -3.64 9.43 13.54
CA GLU A 91 -4.08 9.81 14.89
C GLU A 91 -3.20 10.91 15.48
N GLU A 92 -1.87 10.78 15.40
CA GLU A 92 -0.90 11.77 15.91
C GLU A 92 -1.13 13.17 15.33
N TYR A 93 -1.42 13.25 14.03
CA TYR A 93 -1.67 14.51 13.33
C TYR A 93 -3.15 14.91 13.29
N ASN A 94 -4.02 14.20 14.03
CA ASN A 94 -5.46 14.42 14.12
C ASN A 94 -6.13 14.52 12.73
N ILE A 95 -5.85 13.55 11.85
CA ILE A 95 -6.36 13.53 10.47
C ILE A 95 -7.71 12.80 10.37
N ILE A 96 -7.96 11.81 11.23
CA ILE A 96 -9.19 10.99 11.18
C ILE A 96 -10.49 11.82 11.17
N PRO A 97 -10.64 12.92 11.94
CA PRO A 97 -11.85 13.76 11.88
C PRO A 97 -12.09 14.46 10.53
N HIS A 98 -11.06 14.56 9.69
CA HIS A 98 -11.16 15.13 8.34
C HIS A 98 -11.50 14.09 7.28
N CYS A 99 -11.63 12.80 7.65
CA CYS A 99 -11.93 11.73 6.72
C CYS A 99 -13.45 11.51 6.62
N GLN A 100 -13.97 11.55 5.41
CA GLN A 100 -15.28 11.03 5.06
C GLN A 100 -15.11 9.67 4.37
N PHE A 101 -15.32 8.61 5.15
CA PHE A 101 -15.25 7.23 4.71
C PHE A 101 -16.47 6.81 3.90
N ASN A 102 -16.38 5.62 3.31
CA ASN A 102 -17.41 5.02 2.46
C ASN A 102 -17.90 5.98 1.38
N THR A 103 -17.00 6.80 0.82
CA THR A 103 -17.35 7.88 -0.11
C THR A 103 -16.43 7.86 -1.32
N MET A 104 -16.96 7.42 -2.46
CA MET A 104 -16.25 7.31 -3.72
C MET A 104 -16.46 8.56 -4.56
N CYS A 105 -15.37 9.16 -5.05
CA CYS A 105 -15.46 10.20 -6.09
C CYS A 105 -15.81 9.56 -7.43
N LEU A 106 -16.88 10.02 -8.06
CA LEU A 106 -17.34 9.58 -9.36
C LEU A 106 -16.82 10.47 -10.49
N ASP A 107 -16.83 11.79 -10.27
CA ASP A 107 -16.53 12.77 -11.31
C ASP A 107 -15.93 14.06 -10.73
N LEU A 108 -15.09 14.73 -11.52
CA LEU A 108 -14.51 16.04 -11.24
C LEU A 108 -14.68 16.94 -12.46
N HIS A 109 -15.39 18.05 -12.28
CA HIS A 109 -15.62 19.03 -13.33
C HIS A 109 -15.11 20.41 -12.90
N TRP A 110 -14.33 21.08 -13.75
CA TRP A 110 -13.87 22.44 -13.47
C TRP A 110 -14.86 23.47 -14.02
N ASP A 111 -15.45 24.25 -13.12
CA ASP A 111 -16.27 25.42 -13.47
C ASP A 111 -15.39 26.67 -13.57
N SER A 112 -15.10 27.08 -14.81
CA SER A 112 -14.23 28.24 -15.07
C SER A 112 -14.87 29.57 -14.67
N ALA A 113 -16.20 29.69 -14.71
CA ALA A 113 -16.89 30.93 -14.37
C ALA A 113 -16.82 31.21 -12.87
N ARG A 114 -16.90 30.15 -12.05
CA ARG A 114 -16.82 30.25 -10.58
C ARG A 114 -15.42 29.99 -10.02
N SER A 115 -14.50 29.48 -10.85
CA SER A 115 -13.17 29.03 -10.43
C SER A 115 -13.23 28.00 -9.30
N LEU A 116 -14.11 27.01 -9.46
CA LEU A 116 -14.34 25.92 -8.51
C LEU A 116 -14.35 24.58 -9.22
N TRP A 117 -13.86 23.56 -8.53
CA TRP A 117 -14.14 22.17 -8.88
C TRP A 117 -15.51 21.78 -8.36
N ILE A 118 -16.28 21.10 -9.19
CA ILE A 118 -17.51 20.40 -8.84
C ILE A 118 -17.16 18.91 -8.74
N CYS A 119 -17.27 18.37 -7.54
CA CYS A 119 -16.92 17.00 -7.22
C CYS A 119 -18.20 16.20 -6.96
N THR A 120 -18.44 15.15 -7.74
CA THR A 120 -19.58 14.25 -7.52
C THR A 120 -19.12 13.03 -6.74
N PHE A 121 -19.80 12.75 -5.63
CA PHE A 121 -19.51 11.63 -4.74
C PHE A 121 -20.69 10.67 -4.63
N GLU A 122 -20.39 9.42 -4.30
CA GLU A 122 -21.37 8.38 -3.96
C GLU A 122 -20.95 7.70 -2.65
N ASN A 123 -21.89 7.54 -1.73
CA ASN A 123 -21.69 6.72 -0.56
C ASN A 123 -21.69 5.24 -0.97
N THR A 124 -20.60 4.52 -0.69
CA THR A 124 -20.39 3.13 -1.15
C THR A 124 -21.24 2.10 -0.41
N GLN A 125 -21.88 2.46 0.71
CA GLN A 125 -22.80 1.60 1.44
C GLN A 125 -24.26 1.86 1.08
N THR A 126 -24.65 3.13 0.93
CA THR A 126 -26.07 3.51 0.70
C THR A 126 -26.40 3.78 -0.76
N GLY A 127 -25.40 4.04 -1.61
CA GLY A 127 -25.58 4.50 -2.98
C GLY A 127 -26.04 5.97 -3.10
N GLU A 128 -26.13 6.69 -1.98
CA GLU A 128 -26.51 8.11 -1.98
C GLU A 128 -25.46 8.96 -2.69
N LYS A 129 -25.91 9.83 -3.60
CA LYS A 129 -25.05 10.74 -4.35
C LYS A 129 -25.17 12.16 -3.84
N PHE A 130 -24.04 12.86 -3.78
CA PHE A 130 -24.01 14.26 -3.43
C PHE A 130 -22.89 15.00 -4.16
N VAL A 131 -22.98 16.33 -4.17
CA VAL A 131 -22.00 17.21 -4.80
C VAL A 131 -21.29 18.04 -3.73
N ARG A 132 -20.00 18.31 -3.96
CA ARG A 132 -19.20 19.27 -3.21
C ARG A 132 -18.49 20.19 -4.17
N GLU A 133 -18.29 21.43 -3.75
CA GLU A 133 -17.56 22.42 -4.53
C GLU A 133 -16.33 22.86 -3.75
N ALA A 134 -15.17 22.86 -4.40
CA ALA A 134 -13.94 23.28 -3.76
C ALA A 134 -13.02 24.01 -4.74
N PRO A 135 -12.30 25.06 -4.29
CA PRO A 135 -11.32 25.75 -5.13
C PRO A 135 -10.08 24.90 -5.41
N VAL A 136 -9.79 23.88 -4.58
CA VAL A 136 -8.63 23.01 -4.72
C VAL A 136 -9.05 21.56 -4.52
N VAL A 137 -8.62 20.70 -5.46
CA VAL A 137 -8.77 19.24 -5.38
C VAL A 137 -7.39 18.60 -5.51
N VAL A 138 -7.07 17.66 -4.63
CA VAL A 138 -5.88 16.81 -4.70
C VAL A 138 -6.30 15.37 -4.98
N SER A 139 -5.87 14.83 -6.12
CA SER A 139 -6.08 13.42 -6.44
C SER A 139 -4.97 12.55 -5.84
N ALA A 140 -5.34 11.70 -4.88
CA ALA A 140 -4.47 10.74 -4.19
C ALA A 140 -5.02 9.30 -4.32
N ILE A 141 -5.69 9.01 -5.45
CA ILE A 141 -6.44 7.77 -5.70
C ILE A 141 -5.57 6.51 -5.84
N GLY A 142 -4.26 6.66 -6.00
CA GLY A 142 -3.34 5.57 -6.28
C GLY A 142 -3.56 4.92 -7.65
N THR A 143 -2.71 3.95 -8.01
CA THR A 143 -2.73 3.31 -9.34
C THR A 143 -3.03 1.81 -9.29
N LEU A 144 -2.96 1.17 -8.12
CA LEU A 144 -3.00 -0.29 -7.94
C LEU A 144 -4.27 -0.80 -7.24
N ASP A 145 -5.35 -0.04 -7.29
CA ASP A 145 -6.59 -0.37 -6.57
C ASP A 145 -7.62 -1.16 -7.40
N ARG A 146 -7.71 -0.90 -8.71
CA ARG A 146 -8.69 -1.55 -9.60
C ARG A 146 -8.10 -2.85 -10.14
N PRO A 147 -8.60 -4.03 -9.71
CA PRO A 147 -8.06 -5.31 -10.17
C PRO A 147 -8.33 -5.51 -11.66
N PHE A 148 -7.34 -6.04 -12.38
CA PHE A 148 -7.55 -6.52 -13.74
C PHE A 148 -8.10 -7.95 -13.70
N ILE A 149 -9.34 -8.12 -14.12
CA ILE A 149 -9.96 -9.45 -14.24
C ILE A 149 -9.82 -9.92 -15.70
N PRO A 150 -8.95 -10.90 -16.00
CA PRO A 150 -8.80 -11.40 -17.35
C PRO A 150 -10.08 -12.08 -17.82
N GLN A 151 -10.49 -11.82 -19.05
CA GLN A 151 -11.53 -12.63 -19.71
C GLN A 151 -10.93 -13.98 -20.11
N ILE A 152 -11.50 -15.05 -19.57
CA ILE A 152 -11.07 -16.43 -19.83
C ILE A 152 -12.26 -17.13 -20.46
N GLN A 153 -12.11 -17.57 -21.71
CA GLN A 153 -13.13 -18.32 -22.41
C GLN A 153 -13.48 -19.59 -21.62
N GLY A 154 -14.77 -19.81 -21.35
CA GLY A 154 -15.27 -20.96 -20.60
C GLY A 154 -15.24 -20.80 -19.08
N ALA A 155 -14.73 -19.68 -18.54
CA ALA A 155 -14.72 -19.45 -17.10
C ALA A 155 -16.11 -19.39 -16.46
N GLU A 156 -17.13 -19.03 -17.23
CA GLU A 156 -18.54 -19.03 -16.82
C GLU A 156 -19.06 -20.44 -16.46
N SER A 157 -18.42 -21.50 -16.97
CA SER A 157 -18.75 -22.89 -16.65
C SER A 157 -18.06 -23.39 -15.37
N PHE A 158 -17.14 -22.61 -14.80
CA PHE A 158 -16.43 -22.99 -13.58
C PHE A 158 -17.32 -22.79 -12.35
N HIS A 159 -17.68 -23.89 -11.68
CA HIS A 159 -18.53 -23.86 -10.48
C HIS A 159 -17.76 -23.65 -9.16
N GLY A 160 -16.44 -23.53 -9.22
CA GLY A 160 -15.62 -23.23 -8.05
C GLY A 160 -15.62 -21.75 -7.68
N LYS A 161 -15.04 -21.43 -6.51
CA LYS A 161 -14.87 -20.04 -6.08
C LYS A 161 -13.76 -19.36 -6.88
N MET A 162 -14.02 -18.13 -7.33
CA MET A 162 -13.07 -17.28 -8.05
C MET A 162 -13.04 -15.90 -7.40
N PHE A 163 -11.85 -15.42 -7.09
CA PHE A 163 -11.62 -14.08 -6.55
C PHE A 163 -10.23 -13.57 -6.96
N HIS A 164 -10.00 -12.27 -6.83
CA HIS A 164 -8.74 -11.61 -7.18
C HIS A 164 -7.94 -11.30 -5.89
N SER A 165 -6.61 -11.38 -5.92
CA SER A 165 -5.79 -11.19 -4.70
C SER A 165 -5.96 -9.82 -4.03
N ALA A 166 -6.23 -8.78 -4.81
CA ALA A 166 -6.57 -7.43 -4.32
C ALA A 166 -7.95 -7.33 -3.64
N ARG A 167 -8.76 -8.39 -3.69
CA ARG A 167 -10.07 -8.56 -3.03
C ARG A 167 -10.10 -9.98 -2.43
N TRP A 168 -9.12 -10.24 -1.56
CA TRP A 168 -8.93 -11.54 -0.95
C TRP A 168 -10.18 -11.97 -0.18
N ASP A 169 -10.57 -13.24 -0.29
CA ASP A 169 -11.77 -13.80 0.32
C ASP A 169 -11.39 -14.88 1.34
N ASP A 170 -11.29 -14.49 2.60
CA ASP A 170 -10.95 -15.39 3.71
C ASP A 170 -12.05 -16.42 4.03
N SER A 171 -13.23 -16.31 3.42
CA SER A 171 -14.29 -17.32 3.58
C SER A 171 -14.02 -18.60 2.76
N VAL A 172 -13.07 -18.56 1.82
CA VAL A 172 -12.72 -19.71 0.98
C VAL A 172 -11.85 -20.70 1.76
N GLU A 173 -12.39 -21.89 2.03
CA GLU A 173 -11.62 -22.98 2.62
C GLU A 173 -10.54 -23.48 1.65
N VAL A 174 -9.27 -23.28 2.00
CA VAL A 174 -8.10 -23.66 1.20
C VAL A 174 -7.66 -25.12 1.43
N LYS A 175 -7.86 -25.63 2.66
CA LYS A 175 -7.33 -26.93 3.09
C LYS A 175 -7.82 -28.07 2.21
N ASN A 176 -6.88 -28.92 1.76
CA ASN A 176 -7.13 -30.07 0.89
C ASN A 176 -7.79 -29.75 -0.47
N LYS A 177 -7.85 -28.48 -0.91
CA LYS A 177 -8.41 -28.11 -2.22
C LYS A 177 -7.35 -28.12 -3.32
N ASN A 178 -7.82 -28.29 -4.55
CA ASN A 178 -7.03 -28.00 -5.74
C ASN A 178 -7.29 -26.55 -6.15
N ILE A 179 -6.25 -25.74 -6.19
CA ILE A 179 -6.33 -24.30 -6.40
C ILE A 179 -5.49 -23.92 -7.61
N VAL A 180 -6.08 -23.13 -8.50
CA VAL A 180 -5.38 -22.60 -9.67
C VAL A 180 -5.11 -21.12 -9.43
N VAL A 181 -3.84 -20.71 -9.55
CA VAL A 181 -3.41 -19.32 -9.41
C VAL A 181 -2.99 -18.79 -10.78
N LEU A 182 -3.62 -17.70 -11.21
CA LEU A 182 -3.30 -17.04 -12.47
C LEU A 182 -2.30 -15.91 -12.22
N GLY A 183 -1.08 -16.05 -12.75
CA GLY A 183 -0.03 -15.04 -12.67
C GLY A 183 1.03 -15.32 -11.59
N ASN A 184 2.16 -14.64 -11.76
CA ASN A 184 3.39 -14.80 -10.97
C ASN A 184 4.03 -13.44 -10.63
N GLY A 185 3.22 -12.38 -10.55
CA GLY A 185 3.67 -11.06 -10.10
C GLY A 185 3.98 -11.03 -8.60
N ALA A 186 4.34 -9.85 -8.09
CA ALA A 186 4.74 -9.66 -6.69
C ALA A 186 3.74 -10.25 -5.67
N SER A 187 2.43 -10.06 -5.87
CA SER A 187 1.41 -10.64 -4.99
C SER A 187 1.46 -12.16 -4.96
N ALA A 188 1.48 -12.81 -6.13
CA ALA A 188 1.52 -14.28 -6.21
C ALA A 188 2.82 -14.84 -5.59
N THR A 189 3.96 -14.18 -5.80
CA THR A 189 5.23 -14.56 -5.14
C THR A 189 5.13 -14.55 -3.61
N GLN A 190 4.28 -13.69 -3.05
CA GLN A 190 4.05 -13.61 -1.60
C GLN A 190 3.04 -14.66 -1.11
N PHE A 191 1.85 -14.77 -1.72
CA PHE A 191 0.79 -15.63 -1.18
C PHE A 191 0.89 -17.10 -1.61
N VAL A 192 1.46 -17.43 -2.78
CA VAL A 192 1.52 -18.83 -3.26
C VAL A 192 2.26 -19.76 -2.29
N PRO A 193 3.43 -19.38 -1.72
CA PRO A 193 4.10 -20.22 -0.72
C PRO A 193 3.26 -20.50 0.53
N GLU A 194 2.46 -19.53 1.00
CA GLU A 194 1.56 -19.75 2.13
C GLU A 194 0.38 -20.63 1.73
N LEU A 195 -0.21 -20.40 0.55
CA LEU A 195 -1.30 -21.18 0.00
C LEU A 195 -0.94 -22.67 -0.17
N VAL A 196 0.31 -22.97 -0.57
CA VAL A 196 0.81 -24.35 -0.67
C VAL A 196 0.83 -25.04 0.70
N LYS A 197 1.22 -24.32 1.76
CA LYS A 197 1.21 -24.87 3.13
C LYS A 197 -0.21 -25.09 3.62
N GLU A 198 -1.12 -24.15 3.36
CA GLU A 198 -2.51 -24.22 3.79
C GLU A 198 -3.31 -25.31 3.06
N ALA A 199 -3.04 -25.54 1.77
CA ALA A 199 -3.72 -26.56 0.96
C ALA A 199 -3.32 -28.00 1.37
N ALA A 200 -2.20 -28.17 2.06
CA ALA A 200 -1.70 -29.47 2.49
C ALA A 200 -2.67 -30.21 3.44
N PRO A 201 -2.56 -31.55 3.57
CA PRO A 201 -1.63 -32.44 2.86
C PRO A 201 -2.14 -32.95 1.50
N LYS A 202 -3.45 -32.84 1.20
CA LYS A 202 -4.02 -33.45 -0.02
C LYS A 202 -4.24 -32.47 -1.17
N GLY A 203 -4.23 -31.16 -0.88
CA GLY A 203 -4.47 -30.12 -1.88
C GLY A 203 -3.29 -29.94 -2.81
N LYS A 204 -3.56 -29.29 -3.95
CA LYS A 204 -2.55 -28.94 -4.96
C LYS A 204 -2.72 -27.49 -5.37
N VAL A 205 -1.62 -26.76 -5.48
CA VAL A 205 -1.61 -25.41 -6.04
C VAL A 205 -0.96 -25.46 -7.42
N THR A 206 -1.72 -25.11 -8.45
CA THR A 206 -1.24 -25.01 -9.84
C THR A 206 -1.13 -23.55 -10.22
N GLN A 207 0.09 -23.06 -10.42
CA GLN A 207 0.34 -21.69 -10.86
C GLN A 207 0.48 -21.63 -12.37
N LEU A 208 -0.35 -20.83 -13.03
CA LEU A 208 -0.27 -20.57 -14.47
C LEU A 208 0.54 -19.30 -14.72
N VAL A 209 1.66 -19.46 -15.43
CA VAL A 209 2.66 -18.41 -15.66
C VAL A 209 2.69 -18.06 -17.14
N LYS A 210 2.38 -16.79 -17.46
CA LYS A 210 2.47 -16.28 -18.84
C LYS A 210 3.88 -15.87 -19.22
N SER A 211 4.62 -15.28 -18.27
CA SER A 211 5.96 -14.73 -18.51
C SER A 211 6.85 -15.00 -17.31
N ALA A 212 8.08 -15.46 -17.56
CA ALA A 212 9.04 -15.71 -16.50
C ALA A 212 9.44 -14.40 -15.81
N HIS A 213 9.58 -14.43 -14.48
CA HIS A 213 10.04 -13.29 -13.68
C HIS A 213 11.30 -13.65 -12.92
N TRP A 214 12.16 -12.65 -12.75
CA TRP A 214 13.31 -12.74 -11.85
C TRP A 214 12.86 -12.36 -10.45
N TRP A 215 13.32 -13.12 -9.46
CA TRP A 215 13.10 -12.81 -8.06
C TRP A 215 14.37 -13.09 -7.29
N THR A 216 14.52 -12.44 -6.15
CA THR A 216 15.62 -12.66 -5.22
C THR A 216 15.08 -13.07 -3.86
N LYS A 217 15.87 -13.81 -3.11
CA LYS A 217 15.50 -14.22 -1.76
C LYS A 217 15.39 -12.98 -0.88
N ARG A 218 14.22 -12.78 -0.27
CA ARG A 218 14.03 -11.75 0.74
C ARG A 218 14.87 -12.12 1.98
N GLY A 219 15.80 -11.24 2.36
CA GLY A 219 16.56 -11.39 3.61
C GLY A 219 15.62 -11.29 4.81
N ARG A 220 15.64 -12.29 5.71
CA ARG A 220 14.94 -12.22 7.00
C ARG A 220 15.90 -11.64 8.03
N LEU A 221 16.05 -10.32 8.02
CA LEU A 221 16.80 -9.61 9.05
C LEU A 221 15.80 -9.07 10.07
N SER A 222 15.86 -9.62 11.29
CA SER A 222 15.24 -8.99 12.45
C SER A 222 15.98 -7.69 12.73
N ILE A 223 15.24 -6.58 12.87
CA ILE A 223 15.85 -5.27 13.15
C ILE A 223 16.42 -5.23 14.57
N HIS A 224 15.92 -6.07 15.49
CA HIS A 224 16.43 -6.19 16.86
C HIS A 224 17.58 -7.21 17.02
N THR A 225 18.18 -7.68 15.93
CA THR A 225 19.41 -8.46 16.05
C THR A 225 20.51 -7.53 16.57
N PRO A 226 21.17 -7.79 17.72
CA PRO A 226 22.21 -6.91 18.23
C PRO A 226 23.33 -6.83 17.21
N TYR A 227 23.50 -5.68 16.56
CA TYR A 227 24.65 -5.45 15.70
C TYR A 227 25.87 -5.23 16.60
N SER A 228 26.82 -6.17 16.60
CA SER A 228 28.20 -5.82 16.90
C SER A 228 28.77 -5.12 15.68
N ILE A 229 28.70 -3.78 15.68
CA ILE A 229 29.39 -2.98 14.67
C ILE A 229 30.89 -3.08 14.96
N GLN A 230 31.57 -4.07 14.38
CA GLN A 230 33.01 -4.02 14.20
C GLN A 230 33.28 -3.30 12.88
N THR A 231 33.37 -1.96 12.93
CA THR A 231 33.83 -1.17 11.80
C THR A 231 35.33 -1.44 11.61
N ARG A 232 35.68 -2.36 10.72
CA ARG A 232 37.06 -2.47 10.22
C ARG A 232 37.15 -1.65 8.95
N MET A 233 37.60 -0.39 9.06
CA MET A 233 38.01 0.38 7.90
C MET A 233 39.38 -0.14 7.45
N GLU A 234 39.41 -0.95 6.39
CA GLU A 234 40.67 -1.29 5.73
C GLU A 234 40.94 -0.26 4.62
N TYR A 235 41.97 0.56 4.83
CA TYR A 235 42.45 1.52 3.84
C TYR A 235 43.32 0.80 2.81
N GLY A 236 42.81 0.65 1.58
CA GLY A 236 43.60 0.22 0.42
C GLY A 236 43.76 1.36 -0.56
N ILE A 237 45.00 1.80 -0.82
CA ILE A 237 45.29 2.78 -1.88
C ILE A 237 45.27 2.05 -3.23
N TRP A 238 44.26 2.33 -4.05
CA TRP A 238 44.21 1.88 -5.44
C TRP A 238 44.86 2.95 -6.33
N ASN A 239 46.04 2.67 -6.88
CA ASN A 239 46.73 3.55 -7.83
C ASN A 239 46.15 3.37 -9.23
N GLY A 240 45.05 4.08 -9.53
CA GLY A 240 44.49 4.20 -10.88
C GLY A 240 43.61 5.45 -11.01
N PRO A 241 43.42 5.99 -12.23
CA PRO A 241 42.95 7.35 -12.41
C PRO A 241 41.43 7.47 -12.17
N ARG A 242 41.07 8.19 -11.10
CA ARG A 242 39.76 8.79 -10.80
C ARG A 242 38.55 7.83 -10.78
N MET A 243 38.25 7.35 -9.57
CA MET A 243 36.90 7.26 -8.97
C MET A 243 37.09 6.87 -7.50
N GLU A 244 36.74 7.75 -6.56
CA GLU A 244 36.64 7.38 -5.14
C GLU A 244 35.37 6.53 -4.97
N ALA A 245 35.53 5.21 -5.02
CA ALA A 245 34.47 4.26 -4.67
C ALA A 245 34.71 3.80 -3.22
N TYR A 246 33.87 4.23 -2.30
CA TYR A 246 33.84 3.67 -0.95
C TYR A 246 33.12 2.31 -0.98
N SER A 247 33.87 1.22 -0.82
CA SER A 247 33.27 -0.09 -0.60
C SER A 247 33.04 -0.31 0.90
N ILE A 248 31.79 -0.22 1.35
CA ILE A 248 31.40 -0.72 2.67
C ILE A 248 31.21 -2.23 2.54
N ARG A 249 32.16 -3.01 3.08
CA ARG A 249 32.03 -4.47 3.16
C ARG A 249 31.43 -4.83 4.51
N MET A 250 30.18 -5.26 4.53
CA MET A 250 29.57 -5.83 5.72
C MET A 250 29.90 -7.33 5.77
N GLU A 251 30.76 -7.74 6.70
CA GLU A 251 31.04 -9.15 6.94
C GLU A 251 30.12 -9.72 8.01
N TYR A 252 29.49 -10.84 7.70
CA TYR A 252 28.67 -11.62 8.62
C TYR A 252 29.55 -12.67 9.31
N LYS A 253 29.72 -12.58 10.63
CA LYS A 253 30.12 -13.75 11.41
C LYS A 253 28.87 -14.57 11.72
N LYS A 254 28.90 -15.84 11.33
CA LYS A 254 27.94 -16.86 11.78
C LYS A 254 28.08 -17.10 13.28
#